data_AF-A0A1Q8BFW9-F1
#
_entry.id   AF-A0A1Q8BFW9-F1
#
_cell.length_a   1.000
_cell.length_b   1.000
_cell.length_c   1.000
_cell.angle_alpha   90.00
_cell.angle_beta   90.00
_cell.angle_gamma   90.00
#
_symmetry.space_group_name_H-M   'P 1'
#
loop_
_entity.id
_entity.type
_entity.pdbx_description
1 polymer ?
#
loop_
_entity_poly.entity_id
_entity_poly.type
_entity_poly.pdbx_seq_one_letter_code
_entity_poly.pdbx_strand_id
1 'polypeptide(L)'
;MILVAVDAFVANAAAEYQVTLTNEGARVKISGDLLQGVPFPPLVNRSFTFASIPVFNVHMTGTNASSLSDSLNVALRNKSPSAAASEVSLDANSNGTRYQYVLSFLVQGISSTHSDVKSIDLSWRSFSFLEDVKSGNYTLNLVLPTYLGQRIAQISQFPQSSQGPLPHTRRWYWNEQLVDNEQVTAITANVELFNFTSLSEPLEKWTTTRDPAAQFVRYEAVTGFNLTYHDQVTEVDEIANFISNAIHKVRADVEVPWSTTVKGDTLTLESGFPWSIFVMTTAIVAGLGLLASTVLLERRFQRAQKDTKAKKSRR
;
A
#
# COMPACT_ATOMS: atom_id res chain seq x y z
N MET A 1 -30.08 -12.34 -14.41
CA MET A 1 -28.82 -11.57 -14.28
C MET A 1 -28.41 -11.65 -12.82
N ILE A 2 -27.64 -12.67 -12.45
CA ILE A 2 -27.16 -12.86 -11.08
C ILE A 2 -25.81 -12.15 -11.02
N LEU A 3 -25.74 -11.04 -10.29
CA LEU A 3 -24.46 -10.48 -9.84
C LEU A 3 -23.84 -11.54 -8.91
N VAL A 4 -22.88 -12.29 -9.42
CA VAL A 4 -21.98 -13.05 -8.55
C VAL A 4 -20.99 -12.02 -8.03
N ALA A 5 -21.17 -11.62 -6.77
CA ALA A 5 -20.12 -10.95 -6.02
C ALA A 5 -18.95 -11.93 -5.95
N VAL A 6 -17.89 -11.61 -6.68
CA VAL A 6 -16.64 -12.36 -6.69
C VAL A 6 -15.87 -11.94 -5.44
N ASP A 7 -16.31 -12.40 -4.28
CA ASP A 7 -15.42 -12.49 -3.12
C ASP A 7 -14.48 -13.67 -3.36
N ALA A 8 -13.47 -13.43 -4.20
CA ALA A 8 -12.43 -14.40 -4.47
C ALA A 8 -11.37 -14.29 -3.38
N PHE A 9 -11.15 -15.41 -2.71
CA PHE A 9 -9.96 -15.66 -1.90
C PHE A 9 -8.72 -15.28 -2.72
N VAL A 10 -8.11 -14.14 -2.40
CA VAL A 10 -6.78 -13.77 -2.86
C VAL A 10 -5.86 -14.74 -2.13
N ALA A 11 -5.17 -15.65 -2.81
CA ALA A 11 -3.99 -16.22 -2.19
C ALA A 11 -3.11 -15.04 -1.81
N ASN A 12 -2.91 -14.83 -0.51
CA ASN A 12 -2.12 -13.71 -0.02
C ASN A 12 -0.70 -13.90 -0.57
N ALA A 13 -0.39 -13.22 -1.68
CA ALA A 13 0.99 -12.85 -1.96
C ALA A 13 1.43 -12.09 -0.71
N ALA A 14 2.31 -12.73 0.08
CA ALA A 14 2.75 -12.19 1.35
C ALA A 14 3.79 -11.12 1.03
N ALA A 15 3.30 -9.90 0.88
CA ALA A 15 4.08 -8.79 0.40
C ALA A 15 3.75 -7.55 1.22
N GLU A 16 4.81 -6.93 1.71
CA GLU A 16 4.74 -5.91 2.73
C GLU A 16 5.72 -4.81 2.40
N TYR A 17 5.26 -3.57 2.37
CA TYR A 17 6.06 -2.37 2.27
C TYR A 17 5.93 -1.64 3.60
N GLN A 18 6.88 -1.91 4.49
CA GLN A 18 6.95 -1.29 5.79
C GLN A 18 7.85 -0.05 5.77
N VAL A 19 7.33 1.05 6.30
CA VAL A 19 8.11 2.27 6.60
C VAL A 19 8.15 2.48 8.10
N THR A 20 9.32 2.34 8.69
CA THR A 20 9.57 2.60 10.12
C THR A 20 10.40 3.85 10.29
N LEU A 21 9.87 4.85 10.98
CA LEU A 21 10.60 6.09 11.28
C LEU A 21 11.73 5.83 12.29
N THR A 22 12.87 6.44 12.06
CA THR A 22 14.04 6.42 12.96
C THR A 22 14.48 7.85 13.28
N ASN A 23 15.47 8.00 14.17
CA ASN A 23 16.03 9.32 14.47
C ASN A 23 16.72 9.93 13.24
N GLU A 24 17.36 9.09 12.42
CA GLU A 24 18.21 9.48 11.29
C GLU A 24 17.45 9.54 9.95
N GLY A 25 16.20 9.08 9.91
CA GLY A 25 15.41 9.02 8.67
C GLY A 25 14.24 8.04 8.76
N ALA A 26 14.06 7.23 7.72
CA ALA A 26 13.07 6.16 7.66
C ALA A 26 13.69 4.87 7.13
N ARG A 27 13.56 3.78 7.89
CA ARG A 27 13.95 2.45 7.43
C ARG A 27 12.82 1.85 6.63
N VAL A 28 13.14 1.34 5.45
CA VAL A 28 12.19 0.78 4.50
C VAL A 28 12.53 -0.68 4.25
N LYS A 29 11.49 -1.51 4.30
CA LYS A 29 11.58 -2.91 3.90
C LYS A 29 10.38 -3.23 3.01
N ILE A 30 10.67 -3.61 1.78
CA ILE A 30 9.68 -4.01 0.79
C ILE A 30 9.92 -5.47 0.45
N SER A 31 9.00 -6.33 0.85
CA SER A 31 8.96 -7.73 0.44
C SER A 31 7.81 -7.94 -0.53
N GLY A 32 7.99 -8.80 -1.51
CA GLY A 32 6.92 -9.13 -2.42
C GLY A 32 7.09 -10.44 -3.14
N ASP A 33 5.95 -10.98 -3.56
CA ASP A 33 5.85 -12.20 -4.34
C ASP A 33 5.09 -11.91 -5.65
N LEU A 34 5.64 -12.35 -6.78
CA LEU A 34 4.88 -12.57 -8.00
C LEU A 34 4.54 -14.07 -8.08
N LEU A 35 3.25 -14.38 -7.99
CA LEU A 35 2.73 -15.75 -8.04
C LEU A 35 2.05 -16.00 -9.39
N GLN A 36 2.26 -17.20 -9.94
CA GLN A 36 1.54 -17.68 -11.10
C GLN A 36 0.73 -18.94 -10.78
N GLY A 37 -0.34 -19.17 -11.54
CA GLY A 37 -1.14 -20.40 -11.44
C GLY A 37 -1.83 -20.60 -10.10
N VAL A 38 -2.19 -19.49 -9.44
CA VAL A 38 -2.89 -19.49 -8.16
C VAL A 38 -4.32 -20.03 -8.36
N PRO A 39 -4.77 -21.02 -7.57
CA PRO A 39 -6.17 -21.48 -7.58
C PRO A 39 -7.16 -20.35 -7.30
N PHE A 40 -8.22 -20.26 -8.09
CA PHE A 40 -9.29 -19.26 -7.92
C PHE A 40 -10.60 -19.97 -7.50
N PRO A 41 -10.98 -19.98 -6.21
CA PRO A 41 -12.28 -20.48 -5.76
C PRO A 41 -13.42 -19.57 -6.27
N PRO A 42 -14.69 -20.02 -6.35
CA PRO A 42 -15.25 -21.31 -5.91
C PRO A 42 -15.44 -22.35 -7.04
N LEU A 43 -15.05 -22.04 -8.26
CA LEU A 43 -15.24 -22.94 -9.40
C LEU A 43 -14.21 -24.09 -9.35
N VAL A 44 -14.58 -25.27 -9.82
CA VAL A 44 -13.64 -26.40 -10.04
C VAL A 44 -12.69 -26.00 -11.19
N ASN A 45 -11.69 -25.20 -10.85
CA ASN A 45 -10.80 -24.56 -11.81
C ASN A 45 -9.48 -25.29 -11.88
N ARG A 46 -8.96 -25.46 -13.10
CA ARG A 46 -7.55 -25.82 -13.29
C ARG A 46 -6.77 -24.54 -13.48
N SER A 47 -5.84 -24.26 -12.55
CA SER A 47 -4.95 -23.10 -12.66
C SER A 47 -3.63 -23.48 -13.32
N PHE A 48 -3.14 -22.62 -14.21
CA PHE A 48 -1.92 -22.79 -14.98
C PHE A 48 -1.06 -21.53 -14.88
N THR A 49 0.25 -21.70 -15.01
CA THR A 49 1.16 -20.56 -15.20
C THR A 49 1.04 -20.02 -16.62
N PHE A 50 1.38 -18.75 -16.82
CA PHE A 50 1.54 -18.24 -18.19
C PHE A 50 2.80 -18.85 -18.81
N ALA A 51 3.95 -18.65 -18.17
CA ALA A 51 5.23 -19.16 -18.62
C ALA A 51 6.15 -19.44 -17.43
N SER A 52 7.36 -19.94 -17.69
CA SER A 52 8.40 -20.07 -16.68
C SER A 52 9.20 -18.78 -16.58
N ILE A 53 9.34 -18.24 -15.37
CA ILE A 53 10.36 -17.25 -15.03
C ILE A 53 11.71 -17.98 -14.99
N PRO A 54 12.85 -17.38 -15.38
CA PRO A 54 14.15 -18.02 -15.18
C PRO A 54 14.39 -18.32 -13.70
N VAL A 55 15.06 -19.44 -13.41
CA VAL A 55 15.44 -19.81 -12.04
C VAL A 55 16.72 -19.08 -11.67
N PHE A 56 16.68 -18.30 -10.60
CA PHE A 56 17.85 -17.57 -10.11
C PHE A 56 17.76 -17.31 -8.61
N ASN A 57 18.90 -16.98 -8.01
CA ASN A 57 19.03 -16.45 -6.68
C ASN A 57 20.05 -15.30 -6.74
N VAL A 58 19.61 -14.12 -6.34
CA VAL A 58 20.35 -12.86 -6.43
C VAL A 58 20.39 -12.25 -5.05
N HIS A 59 21.59 -11.85 -4.64
CA HIS A 59 21.84 -11.10 -3.41
C HIS A 59 22.71 -9.89 -3.75
N MET A 60 22.17 -8.68 -3.55
CA MET A 60 22.87 -7.42 -3.78
C MET A 60 23.00 -6.69 -2.45
N THR A 61 24.24 -6.43 -2.02
CA THR A 61 24.56 -5.64 -0.83
C THR A 61 25.89 -4.91 -1.03
N GLY A 62 26.10 -3.81 -0.32
CA GLY A 62 27.38 -3.08 -0.37
C GLY A 62 27.72 -2.64 -1.80
N THR A 63 28.95 -2.91 -2.25
CA THR A 63 29.41 -2.52 -3.59
C THR A 63 28.63 -3.17 -4.72
N ASN A 64 28.09 -4.38 -4.51
CA ASN A 64 27.30 -5.07 -5.54
C ASN A 64 25.92 -4.44 -5.75
N ALA A 65 25.47 -3.61 -4.80
CA ALA A 65 24.21 -2.87 -4.89
C ALA A 65 24.42 -1.43 -5.38
N SER A 66 25.60 -1.04 -5.89
CA SER A 66 25.88 0.37 -6.23
C SER A 66 24.96 0.92 -7.32
N SER A 67 24.77 0.18 -8.42
CA SER A 67 23.86 0.59 -9.49
C SER A 67 22.41 0.69 -9.01
N LEU A 68 21.95 -0.30 -8.24
CA LEU A 68 20.64 -0.29 -7.60
C LEU A 68 20.48 0.93 -6.67
N SER A 69 21.53 1.24 -5.90
CA SER A 69 21.54 2.39 -4.97
C SER A 69 21.47 3.71 -5.72
N ASP A 70 22.20 3.85 -6.84
CA ASP A 70 22.17 5.05 -7.67
C ASP A 70 20.80 5.24 -8.32
N SER A 71 20.23 4.18 -8.91
CA SER A 71 18.89 4.23 -9.49
C SER A 71 17.81 4.53 -8.44
N LEU A 72 17.92 3.94 -7.24
CA LEU A 72 17.00 4.22 -6.14
C LEU A 72 17.14 5.68 -5.68
N ASN A 73 18.36 6.20 -5.54
CA ASN A 73 18.60 7.60 -5.20
C ASN A 73 17.95 8.56 -6.20
N VAL A 74 18.06 8.29 -7.51
CA VAL A 74 17.38 9.07 -8.54
C VAL A 74 15.86 8.99 -8.38
N ALA A 75 15.32 7.79 -8.19
CA ALA A 75 13.89 7.57 -8.00
C ALA A 75 13.32 8.33 -6.78
N LEU A 76 14.02 8.30 -5.64
CA LEU A 76 13.61 9.01 -4.43
C LEU A 76 13.73 10.53 -4.61
N ARG A 77 14.83 11.04 -5.20
CA ARG A 77 15.05 12.48 -5.41
C ARG A 77 14.07 13.12 -6.38
N ASN A 78 13.55 12.35 -7.33
CA ASN A 78 12.48 12.79 -8.22
C ASN A 78 11.16 13.11 -7.47
N LYS A 79 11.00 12.58 -6.26
CA LYS A 79 9.83 12.80 -5.41
C LYS A 79 10.11 13.76 -4.26
N SER A 80 11.25 13.57 -3.58
CA SER A 80 11.72 14.43 -2.50
C SER A 80 13.19 14.78 -2.75
N PRO A 81 13.51 15.99 -3.24
CA PRO A 81 14.86 16.34 -3.72
C PRO A 81 15.99 16.16 -2.71
N SER A 82 15.69 16.23 -1.41
CA SER A 82 16.66 16.03 -0.33
C SER A 82 16.77 14.58 0.13
N ALA A 83 15.89 13.68 -0.33
CA ALA A 83 15.93 12.27 0.02
C ALA A 83 17.18 11.59 -0.56
N ALA A 84 17.77 10.71 0.22
CA ALA A 84 18.86 9.84 -0.21
C ALA A 84 18.70 8.44 0.39
N ALA A 85 18.96 7.42 -0.41
CA ALA A 85 19.01 6.03 0.03
C ALA A 85 20.43 5.65 0.48
N SER A 86 20.51 4.95 1.60
CA SER A 86 21.69 4.28 2.11
C SER A 86 21.35 2.87 2.59
N GLU A 87 22.36 2.05 2.90
CA GLU A 87 22.18 0.65 3.35
C GLU A 87 21.31 -0.20 2.40
N VAL A 88 21.41 0.05 1.09
CA VAL A 88 20.57 -0.60 0.09
C VAL A 88 20.97 -2.07 -0.04
N SER A 89 19.96 -2.94 0.03
CA SER A 89 20.08 -4.37 -0.16
C SER A 89 18.88 -4.93 -0.92
N LEU A 90 19.13 -5.91 -1.78
CA LEU A 90 18.10 -6.63 -2.52
C LEU A 90 18.40 -8.13 -2.52
N ASP A 91 17.50 -8.89 -1.92
CA ASP A 91 17.40 -10.33 -2.10
C ASP A 91 16.30 -10.62 -3.11
N ALA A 92 16.59 -11.42 -4.14
CA ALA A 92 15.58 -11.84 -5.11
C ALA A 92 15.81 -13.28 -5.53
N ASN A 93 14.74 -14.09 -5.58
CA ASN A 93 14.82 -15.46 -6.04
C ASN A 93 13.63 -15.83 -6.92
N SER A 94 13.84 -16.81 -7.79
CA SER A 94 12.78 -17.37 -8.62
C SER A 94 12.96 -18.88 -8.72
N ASN A 95 11.85 -19.61 -8.61
CA ASN A 95 11.80 -21.06 -8.79
C ASN A 95 11.14 -21.49 -10.11
N GLY A 96 10.85 -20.53 -11.00
CA GLY A 96 10.16 -20.78 -12.26
C GLY A 96 8.70 -20.34 -12.28
N THR A 97 7.99 -20.49 -11.15
CA THR A 97 6.56 -20.16 -11.05
C THR A 97 6.27 -19.05 -10.04
N ARG A 98 7.14 -18.91 -9.05
CA ARG A 98 7.13 -17.87 -8.02
C ARG A 98 8.43 -17.08 -8.11
N TYR A 99 8.31 -15.76 -8.11
CA TYR A 99 9.41 -14.83 -7.90
C TYR A 99 9.19 -14.11 -6.57
N GLN A 100 10.23 -14.06 -5.74
CA GLN A 100 10.20 -13.42 -4.43
C GLN A 100 11.31 -12.38 -4.34
N TYR A 101 11.07 -11.29 -3.63
CA TYR A 101 12.10 -10.31 -3.35
C TYR A 101 11.96 -9.67 -1.98
N VAL A 102 13.08 -9.13 -1.48
CA VAL A 102 13.16 -8.25 -0.31
C VAL A 102 14.13 -7.13 -0.63
N LEU A 103 13.61 -5.92 -0.82
CA LEU A 103 14.36 -4.67 -0.98
C LEU A 103 14.38 -3.94 0.37
N SER A 104 15.54 -3.68 0.94
CA SER A 104 15.68 -2.91 2.18
C SER A 104 16.65 -1.74 2.00
N PHE A 105 16.31 -0.59 2.58
CA PHE A 105 17.14 0.61 2.53
C PHE A 105 16.77 1.58 3.65
N LEU A 106 17.67 2.51 3.94
CA LEU A 106 17.43 3.66 4.81
C LEU A 106 17.26 4.91 3.95
N VAL A 107 16.21 5.69 4.21
CA VAL A 107 15.98 6.99 3.58
C VAL A 107 16.37 8.10 4.54
N GLN A 108 17.31 8.94 4.13
CA GLN A 108 17.82 10.09 4.89
C GLN A 108 17.49 11.40 4.17
N GLY A 109 17.68 12.54 4.85
CA GLY A 109 17.44 13.87 4.27
C GLY A 109 15.96 14.24 4.13
N ILE A 110 15.07 13.47 4.74
CA ILE A 110 13.61 13.64 4.67
C ILE A 110 13.03 14.41 5.86
N SER A 111 13.86 14.72 6.86
CA SER A 111 13.41 15.44 8.05
C SER A 111 14.00 16.83 8.13
N SER A 112 13.17 17.80 8.50
CA SER A 112 13.59 19.14 8.91
C SER A 112 13.11 19.41 10.33
N THR A 113 13.90 20.13 11.11
CA THR A 113 13.54 20.52 12.48
C THR A 113 13.54 22.03 12.56
N HIS A 114 12.43 22.60 13.01
CA HIS A 114 12.32 24.03 13.28
C HIS A 114 11.77 24.22 14.69
N SER A 115 12.60 24.75 15.59
CA SER A 115 12.32 24.77 17.03
C SER A 115 12.03 23.35 17.56
N ASP A 116 10.91 23.16 18.26
CA ASP A 116 10.51 21.90 18.90
C ASP A 116 9.60 21.04 18.00
N VAL A 117 9.58 21.30 16.69
CA VAL A 117 8.76 20.56 15.73
C VAL A 117 9.65 19.92 14.67
N LYS A 118 9.60 18.59 14.60
CA LYS A 118 10.22 17.78 13.55
C LYS A 118 9.18 17.52 12.47
N SER A 119 9.47 17.94 11.25
CA SER A 119 8.68 17.62 10.06
C SER A 119 9.40 16.53 9.26
N ILE A 120 8.67 15.50 8.82
CA ILE A 120 9.20 14.40 8.01
C ILE A 120 8.39 14.32 6.72
N ASP A 121 9.06 14.43 5.58
CA ASP A 121 8.47 14.28 4.26
C ASP A 121 8.47 12.81 3.83
N LEU A 122 7.28 12.27 3.53
CA LEU A 122 7.10 10.90 3.04
C LEU A 122 6.67 10.83 1.57
N SER A 123 6.77 11.91 0.80
CA SER A 123 6.40 11.93 -0.64
C SER A 123 7.21 10.93 -1.47
N TRP A 124 8.45 10.66 -1.06
CA TRP A 124 9.37 9.70 -1.67
C TRP A 124 8.86 8.25 -1.69
N ARG A 125 7.87 7.91 -0.86
CA ARG A 125 7.34 6.52 -0.77
C ARG A 125 6.76 6.01 -2.08
N SER A 126 6.29 6.92 -2.94
CA SER A 126 5.60 6.66 -4.21
C SER A 126 6.53 6.63 -5.43
N PHE A 127 7.66 5.93 -5.32
CA PHE A 127 8.71 5.91 -6.34
C PHE A 127 8.55 4.79 -7.37
N SER A 128 9.23 4.94 -8.50
CA SER A 128 9.48 3.88 -9.49
C SER A 128 10.90 4.03 -10.01
N PHE A 129 11.50 2.94 -10.47
CA PHE A 129 12.79 3.01 -11.15
C PHE A 129 12.60 3.57 -12.56
N LEU A 130 13.57 4.36 -13.04
CA LEU A 130 13.55 4.87 -14.42
C LEU A 130 14.06 3.84 -15.43
N GLU A 131 14.93 2.95 -14.95
CA GLU A 131 15.59 1.92 -15.75
C GLU A 131 15.33 0.55 -15.12
N ASP A 132 15.50 -0.50 -15.93
CA ASP A 132 15.36 -1.87 -15.47
C ASP A 132 16.42 -2.23 -14.41
N VAL A 133 15.97 -2.83 -13.31
CA VAL A 133 16.85 -3.35 -12.27
C VAL A 133 17.30 -4.75 -12.67
N LYS A 134 18.59 -4.91 -12.99
CA LYS A 134 19.15 -6.16 -13.52
C LYS A 134 20.25 -6.76 -12.64
N SER A 135 20.38 -8.09 -12.73
CA SER A 135 21.53 -8.85 -12.25
C SER A 135 22.02 -9.79 -13.34
N GLY A 136 23.15 -9.45 -13.97
CA GLY A 136 23.61 -10.13 -15.18
C GLY A 136 22.56 -10.07 -16.29
N ASN A 137 22.06 -11.23 -16.72
CA ASN A 137 21.05 -11.35 -17.77
C ASN A 137 19.61 -11.39 -17.23
N TYR A 138 19.42 -11.31 -15.91
CA TYR A 138 18.11 -11.36 -15.28
C TYR A 138 17.57 -9.94 -15.03
N THR A 139 16.31 -9.70 -15.41
CA THR A 139 15.55 -8.55 -14.94
C THR A 139 14.87 -8.90 -13.63
N LEU A 140 14.89 -7.96 -12.69
CA LEU A 140 14.30 -8.09 -11.37
C LEU A 140 13.02 -7.25 -11.22
N ASN A 141 12.82 -6.25 -12.09
CA ASN A 141 11.64 -5.38 -12.06
C ASN A 141 10.69 -5.66 -13.24
N LEU A 142 11.19 -5.85 -14.46
CA LEU A 142 10.39 -6.04 -15.69
C LEU A 142 10.01 -7.52 -15.91
N VAL A 143 9.68 -8.23 -14.83
CA VAL A 143 9.46 -9.68 -14.83
C VAL A 143 8.27 -10.07 -15.72
N LEU A 144 7.18 -9.30 -15.64
CA LEU A 144 5.96 -9.57 -16.41
C LEU A 144 6.18 -9.42 -17.93
N PRO A 145 6.61 -8.25 -18.46
CA PRO A 145 6.83 -8.09 -19.90
C PRO A 145 7.97 -8.96 -20.43
N THR A 146 9.04 -9.16 -19.66
CA THR A 146 10.23 -9.89 -20.15
C THR A 146 10.02 -11.40 -20.20
N TYR A 147 9.41 -11.98 -19.16
CA TYR A 147 9.32 -13.44 -19.04
C TYR A 147 7.94 -14.00 -19.39
N LEU A 148 6.87 -13.25 -19.15
CA LEU A 148 5.51 -13.71 -19.42
C LEU A 148 4.90 -13.04 -20.67
N GLY A 149 5.44 -11.90 -21.09
CA GLY A 149 4.88 -11.03 -22.14
C GLY A 149 4.66 -11.73 -23.47
N GLN A 150 5.63 -12.53 -23.95
CA GLN A 150 5.46 -13.27 -25.21
C GLN A 150 4.27 -14.23 -25.16
N ARG A 151 4.11 -14.96 -24.05
CA ARG A 151 2.99 -15.89 -23.91
C ARG A 151 1.66 -15.15 -23.79
N ILE A 152 1.62 -14.05 -23.03
CA ILE A 152 0.44 -13.20 -22.91
C ILE A 152 0.01 -12.71 -24.31
N ALA A 153 0.97 -12.23 -25.12
CA ALA A 153 0.72 -11.78 -26.49
C ALA A 153 0.27 -12.90 -27.44
N GLN A 154 0.74 -14.14 -27.26
CA GLN A 154 0.23 -15.28 -28.02
C GLN A 154 -1.22 -15.60 -27.65
N ILE A 155 -1.55 -15.61 -26.35
CA ILE A 155 -2.90 -15.94 -25.89
C ILE A 155 -3.90 -14.85 -26.29
N SER A 156 -3.49 -13.58 -26.31
CA SER A 156 -4.37 -12.47 -26.69
C SER A 156 -4.80 -12.49 -28.16
N GLN A 157 -4.11 -13.24 -29.03
CA GLN A 157 -4.49 -13.42 -30.43
C GLN A 157 -5.72 -14.33 -30.61
N PHE A 158 -6.06 -15.16 -29.61
CA PHE A 158 -7.24 -16.02 -29.71
C PHE A 158 -8.53 -15.20 -29.60
N PRO A 159 -9.56 -15.45 -30.44
CA PRO A 159 -10.80 -14.71 -30.37
C PRO A 159 -11.51 -14.93 -29.02
N GLN A 160 -12.15 -13.88 -28.49
CA GLN A 160 -12.86 -13.91 -27.20
C GLN A 160 -13.95 -15.00 -27.15
N SER A 161 -14.53 -15.34 -28.30
CA SER A 161 -15.39 -16.51 -28.44
C SER A 161 -15.02 -17.27 -29.70
N SER A 162 -15.07 -18.61 -29.63
CA SER A 162 -14.94 -19.45 -30.82
C SER A 162 -16.07 -20.47 -30.85
N GLN A 163 -16.74 -20.54 -32.00
CA GLN A 163 -17.77 -21.54 -32.28
C GLN A 163 -17.09 -22.79 -32.85
N GLY A 164 -17.45 -23.96 -32.35
CA GLY A 164 -16.82 -25.24 -32.70
C GLY A 164 -17.41 -26.40 -31.91
N PRO A 165 -16.90 -27.63 -32.08
CA PRO A 165 -17.37 -28.80 -31.33
C PRO A 165 -17.17 -28.65 -29.82
N LEU A 166 -16.20 -27.82 -29.40
CA LEU A 166 -15.99 -27.38 -28.03
C LEU A 166 -15.98 -25.84 -28.03
N PRO A 167 -17.11 -25.17 -27.75
CA PRO A 167 -17.17 -23.71 -27.65
C PRO A 167 -16.27 -23.19 -26.52
N HIS A 168 -15.56 -22.10 -26.81
CA HIS A 168 -14.74 -21.38 -25.83
C HIS A 168 -15.26 -19.97 -25.60
N THR A 169 -15.21 -19.52 -24.34
CA THR A 169 -15.35 -18.12 -23.94
C THR A 169 -14.10 -17.69 -23.19
N ARG A 170 -13.36 -16.73 -23.73
CA ARG A 170 -12.06 -16.27 -23.24
C ARG A 170 -12.16 -14.82 -22.78
N ARG A 171 -11.70 -14.55 -21.56
CA ARG A 171 -11.75 -13.22 -20.94
C ARG A 171 -10.43 -12.89 -20.26
N TRP A 172 -10.05 -11.62 -20.33
CA TRP A 172 -8.94 -11.07 -19.59
C TRP A 172 -9.45 -10.14 -18.50
N TYR A 173 -8.80 -10.20 -17.35
CA TYR A 173 -9.05 -9.33 -16.22
C TYR A 173 -7.74 -8.69 -15.77
N TRP A 174 -7.77 -7.38 -15.60
CA TRP A 174 -6.71 -6.60 -14.98
C TRP A 174 -7.27 -5.95 -13.73
N ASN A 175 -6.73 -6.31 -12.56
CA ASN A 175 -7.24 -5.84 -11.27
C ASN A 175 -8.77 -6.00 -11.15
N GLU A 176 -9.26 -7.19 -11.52
CA GLU A 176 -10.68 -7.57 -11.51
C GLU A 176 -11.56 -6.84 -12.54
N GLN A 177 -11.00 -5.93 -13.33
CA GLN A 177 -11.71 -5.27 -14.43
C GLN A 177 -11.55 -6.06 -15.72
N LEU A 178 -12.64 -6.25 -16.47
CA LEU A 178 -12.60 -6.88 -17.78
C LEU A 178 -11.80 -6.01 -18.76
N VAL A 179 -10.88 -6.63 -19.51
CA VAL A 179 -10.02 -5.97 -20.48
C VAL A 179 -10.10 -6.68 -21.82
N ASP A 180 -10.03 -5.92 -22.91
CA ASP A 180 -10.01 -6.48 -24.25
C ASP A 180 -8.67 -7.10 -24.62
N ASN A 181 -8.71 -8.05 -25.56
CA ASN A 181 -7.51 -8.76 -26.03
C ASN A 181 -6.44 -7.83 -26.59
N GLU A 182 -6.84 -6.74 -27.25
CA GLU A 182 -5.89 -5.76 -27.82
C GLU A 182 -5.25 -4.89 -26.74
N GLN A 183 -5.92 -4.69 -25.61
CA GLN A 183 -5.47 -3.83 -24.53
C GLN A 183 -4.52 -4.55 -23.58
N VAL A 184 -4.70 -5.85 -23.36
CA VAL A 184 -3.93 -6.59 -22.35
C VAL A 184 -2.42 -6.60 -22.66
N THR A 185 -2.03 -6.65 -23.93
CA THR A 185 -0.62 -6.59 -24.33
C THR A 185 -0.02 -5.21 -24.06
N ALA A 186 -0.76 -4.14 -24.35
CA ALA A 186 -0.34 -2.77 -24.07
C ALA A 186 -0.21 -2.51 -22.56
N ILE A 187 -1.18 -2.99 -21.77
CA ILE A 187 -1.16 -2.86 -20.30
C ILE A 187 0.04 -3.59 -19.72
N THR A 188 0.30 -4.83 -20.16
CA THR A 188 1.36 -5.68 -19.60
C THR A 188 2.77 -5.34 -20.07
N ALA A 189 2.92 -4.59 -21.17
CA ALA A 189 4.21 -4.26 -21.77
C ALA A 189 5.15 -3.44 -20.87
N ASN A 190 4.60 -2.64 -19.95
CA ASN A 190 5.37 -1.74 -19.09
C ASN A 190 5.10 -2.00 -17.59
N VAL A 191 4.67 -3.21 -17.24
CA VAL A 191 4.42 -3.55 -15.84
C VAL A 191 5.74 -3.87 -15.14
N GLU A 192 6.03 -3.05 -14.14
CA GLU A 192 7.20 -3.18 -13.28
C GLU A 192 6.76 -3.69 -11.90
N LEU A 193 7.51 -4.66 -11.34
CA LEU A 193 7.29 -5.12 -9.97
C LEU A 193 7.66 -4.05 -8.93
N PHE A 194 8.62 -3.17 -9.26
CA PHE A 194 9.12 -2.13 -8.35
C PHE A 194 8.57 -0.75 -8.70
N ASN A 195 7.29 -0.69 -9.07
CA ASN A 195 6.58 0.56 -9.30
C ASN A 195 5.55 0.77 -8.18
N PHE A 196 5.87 1.73 -7.30
CA PHE A 196 5.04 2.10 -6.15
C PHE A 196 4.32 3.44 -6.37
N THR A 197 4.19 3.90 -7.61
CA THR A 197 3.58 5.20 -7.91
C THR A 197 2.09 5.27 -7.54
N SER A 198 1.39 4.14 -7.44
CA SER A 198 0.01 4.12 -6.94
C SER A 198 -0.11 4.50 -5.46
N LEU A 199 1.01 4.52 -4.71
CA LEU A 199 1.10 5.02 -3.33
C LEU A 199 1.22 6.56 -3.27
N SER A 200 1.04 7.26 -4.39
CA SER A 200 1.10 8.73 -4.46
C SER A 200 -0.10 9.44 -3.87
N GLU A 201 -1.19 8.72 -3.57
CA GLU A 201 -2.28 9.30 -2.82
C GLU A 201 -1.75 9.83 -1.47
N PRO A 202 -2.09 11.06 -1.06
CA PRO A 202 -1.62 11.64 0.19
C PRO A 202 -1.87 10.74 1.39
N LEU A 203 -0.91 10.69 2.32
CA LEU A 203 -0.96 9.76 3.46
C LEU A 203 -2.21 9.95 4.33
N GLU A 204 -2.69 11.19 4.45
CA GLU A 204 -3.92 11.53 5.17
C GLU A 204 -5.19 10.84 4.62
N LYS A 205 -5.18 10.37 3.38
CA LYS A 205 -6.30 9.66 2.74
C LYS A 205 -6.16 8.14 2.82
N TRP A 206 -5.03 7.63 3.30
CA TRP A 206 -4.83 6.20 3.46
C TRP A 206 -5.73 5.62 4.55
N THR A 207 -5.98 4.32 4.46
CA THR A 207 -6.78 3.63 5.48
C THR A 207 -6.05 3.71 6.81
N THR A 208 -6.71 4.27 7.83
CA THR A 208 -6.06 4.53 9.13
C THR A 208 -6.60 3.58 10.19
N THR A 209 -5.70 2.84 10.83
CA THR A 209 -6.02 2.02 12.00
C THR A 209 -5.26 2.55 13.21
N ARG A 210 -5.95 2.70 14.33
CA ARG A 210 -5.38 3.21 15.57
C ARG A 210 -5.20 2.07 16.56
N ASP A 211 -4.02 1.96 17.17
CA ASP A 211 -3.75 1.03 18.26
C ASP A 211 -3.60 1.82 19.58
N PRO A 212 -4.66 1.88 20.42
CA PRO A 212 -4.61 2.61 21.68
C PRO A 212 -3.64 2.01 22.70
N ALA A 213 -3.35 0.70 22.63
CA ALA A 213 -2.48 0.02 23.57
C ALA A 213 -1.00 0.31 23.27
N ALA A 214 -0.64 0.32 21.99
CA ALA A 214 0.72 0.61 21.53
C ALA A 214 1.00 2.12 21.39
N GLN A 215 -0.03 2.97 21.41
CA GLN A 215 0.06 4.42 21.14
C GLN A 215 0.62 4.75 19.75
N PHE A 216 0.25 3.93 18.76
CA PHE A 216 0.61 4.15 17.35
C PHE A 216 -0.62 4.28 16.46
N VAL A 217 -0.42 4.93 15.32
CA VAL A 217 -1.38 5.01 14.23
C VAL A 217 -0.71 4.40 13.01
N ARG A 218 -1.42 3.47 12.36
CA ARG A 218 -0.98 2.81 11.15
C ARG A 218 -1.78 3.32 9.96
N TYR A 219 -1.08 3.79 8.95
CA TYR A 219 -1.63 4.18 7.66
C TYR A 219 -1.37 3.08 6.64
N GLU A 220 -2.40 2.67 5.90
CA GLU A 220 -2.36 1.50 5.03
C GLU A 220 -2.89 1.81 3.63
N ALA A 221 -2.17 1.30 2.63
CA ALA A 221 -2.57 1.30 1.23
C ALA A 221 -2.17 -0.02 0.56
N VAL A 222 -2.71 -0.27 -0.64
CA VAL A 222 -2.38 -1.47 -1.43
C VAL A 222 -1.92 -1.03 -2.81
N THR A 223 -0.91 -1.73 -3.33
CA THR A 223 -0.35 -1.52 -4.68
C THR A 223 -0.06 -2.87 -5.34
N GLY A 224 0.39 -2.82 -6.60
CA GLY A 224 0.62 -3.98 -7.45
C GLY A 224 -0.50 -4.23 -8.46
N PHE A 225 -0.56 -5.45 -8.98
CA PHE A 225 -1.49 -5.87 -10.01
C PHE A 225 -1.95 -7.33 -9.87
N ASN A 226 -3.05 -7.64 -10.53
CA ASN A 226 -3.55 -8.99 -10.77
C ASN A 226 -3.96 -9.10 -12.24
N LEU A 227 -3.19 -9.86 -13.01
CA LEU A 227 -3.55 -10.28 -14.36
C LEU A 227 -4.17 -11.66 -14.30
N THR A 228 -5.38 -11.81 -14.82
CA THR A 228 -6.05 -13.10 -14.94
C THR A 228 -6.58 -13.31 -16.36
N TYR A 229 -6.23 -14.45 -16.94
CA TYR A 229 -6.84 -15.00 -18.14
C TYR A 229 -7.77 -16.14 -17.74
N HIS A 230 -8.99 -16.10 -18.25
CA HIS A 230 -10.02 -17.10 -18.00
C HIS A 230 -10.50 -17.66 -19.34
N ASP A 231 -10.27 -18.96 -19.57
CA ASP A 231 -10.83 -19.71 -20.69
C ASP A 231 -11.89 -20.68 -20.15
N GLN A 232 -13.11 -20.53 -20.66
CA GLN A 232 -14.24 -21.36 -20.32
C GLN A 232 -14.59 -22.23 -21.52
N VAL A 233 -14.52 -23.55 -21.33
CA VAL A 233 -14.91 -24.55 -22.33
C VAL A 233 -16.27 -25.11 -21.95
N THR A 234 -17.18 -25.22 -22.93
CA THR A 234 -18.49 -25.83 -22.72
C THR A 234 -18.58 -27.14 -23.50
N GLU A 235 -18.86 -28.25 -22.83
CA GLU A 235 -19.01 -29.58 -23.45
C GLU A 235 -20.30 -30.23 -22.95
N VAL A 236 -21.28 -30.45 -23.83
CA VAL A 236 -22.54 -31.19 -23.53
C VAL A 236 -23.14 -30.83 -22.15
N ASP A 237 -23.38 -29.53 -21.95
CA ASP A 237 -23.92 -28.92 -20.72
C ASP A 237 -22.99 -28.89 -19.48
N GLU A 238 -21.74 -29.35 -19.59
CA GLU A 238 -20.69 -29.15 -18.59
C GLU A 238 -19.82 -27.93 -18.93
N ILE A 239 -19.36 -27.23 -17.89
CA ILE A 239 -18.47 -26.08 -18.00
C ILE A 239 -17.14 -26.41 -17.34
N ALA A 240 -16.07 -26.42 -18.12
CA ALA A 240 -14.71 -26.52 -17.64
C ALA A 240 -14.04 -25.14 -17.67
N ASN A 241 -13.36 -24.77 -16.59
CA ASN A 241 -12.72 -23.48 -16.42
C ASN A 241 -11.21 -23.64 -16.29
N PHE A 242 -10.47 -22.92 -17.13
CA PHE A 242 -9.02 -22.88 -17.16
C PHE A 242 -8.59 -21.46 -16.84
N ILE A 243 -7.75 -21.29 -15.82
CA ILE A 243 -7.32 -19.98 -15.36
C ILE A 243 -5.80 -19.89 -15.43
N SER A 244 -5.31 -18.82 -16.00
CA SER A 244 -3.91 -18.42 -15.88
C SER A 244 -3.84 -17.06 -15.22
N ASN A 245 -3.05 -16.92 -14.16
CA ASN A 245 -2.91 -15.65 -13.47
C ASN A 245 -1.45 -15.35 -13.16
N ALA A 246 -1.18 -14.06 -12.99
CA ALA A 246 0.05 -13.49 -12.49
C ALA A 246 -0.32 -12.39 -11.48
N ILE A 247 -0.01 -12.63 -10.22
CA ILE A 247 -0.49 -11.82 -9.09
C ILE A 247 0.71 -11.28 -8.33
N HIS A 248 0.78 -9.96 -8.19
CA HIS A 248 1.72 -9.25 -7.33
C HIS A 248 0.92 -8.16 -6.62
N LYS A 249 0.59 -8.35 -5.35
CA LYS A 249 -0.09 -7.33 -4.53
C LYS A 249 0.81 -7.04 -3.35
N VAL A 250 1.06 -5.77 -3.03
CA VAL A 250 1.89 -5.33 -1.91
C VAL A 250 1.04 -4.45 -1.00
N ARG A 251 0.99 -4.77 0.30
CA ARG A 251 0.38 -3.89 1.31
C ARG A 251 1.45 -2.95 1.83
N ALA A 252 1.21 -1.64 1.74
CA ALA A 252 2.08 -0.63 2.30
C ALA A 252 1.55 -0.17 3.66
N ASP A 253 2.44 -0.09 4.62
CA ASP A 253 2.16 0.36 5.98
C ASP A 253 3.18 1.42 6.42
N VAL A 254 2.65 2.48 7.00
CA VAL A 254 3.44 3.52 7.68
C VAL A 254 2.95 3.59 9.12
N GLU A 255 3.84 3.26 10.06
CA GLU A 255 3.55 3.32 11.48
C GLU A 255 4.15 4.60 12.09
N VAL A 256 3.29 5.40 12.73
CA VAL A 256 3.69 6.69 13.32
C VAL A 256 3.17 6.81 14.75
N PRO A 257 3.88 7.51 15.65
CA PRO A 257 3.38 7.78 17.00
C PRO A 257 2.03 8.48 16.99
N TRP A 258 1.17 8.19 17.96
CA TRP A 258 -0.19 8.77 18.05
C TRP A 258 -0.23 10.31 18.10
N SER A 259 0.82 10.93 18.64
CA SER A 259 0.96 12.40 18.70
C SER A 259 1.32 13.04 17.36
N THR A 260 1.54 12.26 16.31
CA THR A 260 1.91 12.75 14.99
C THR A 260 0.71 13.38 14.31
N THR A 261 0.87 14.60 13.79
CA THR A 261 -0.12 15.20 12.90
C THR A 261 0.30 14.93 11.45
N VAL A 262 -0.64 14.50 10.61
CA VAL A 262 -0.40 14.21 9.19
C VAL A 262 -1.13 15.26 8.36
N LYS A 263 -0.40 15.86 7.41
CA LYS A 263 -0.97 16.77 6.41
C LYS A 263 -0.33 16.49 5.07
N GLY A 264 -1.13 16.01 4.11
CA GLY A 264 -0.63 15.50 2.84
C GLY A 264 0.35 14.33 3.06
N ASP A 265 1.62 14.56 2.72
CA ASP A 265 2.74 13.62 2.89
C ASP A 265 3.69 13.98 4.02
N THR A 266 3.42 15.09 4.72
CA THR A 266 4.26 15.55 5.81
C THR A 266 3.70 15.07 7.15
N LEU A 267 4.57 14.42 7.90
CA LEU A 267 4.37 14.12 9.31
C LEU A 267 4.96 15.24 10.15
N THR A 268 4.22 15.76 11.10
CA THR A 268 4.75 16.68 12.11
C THR A 268 4.71 16.02 13.48
N LEU A 269 5.89 15.91 14.09
CA LEU A 269 6.08 15.43 15.44
C LEU A 269 6.52 16.60 16.30
N GLU A 270 5.79 16.86 17.38
CA GLU A 270 6.23 17.77 18.43
C GLU A 270 7.30 17.03 19.26
N SER A 271 8.54 17.51 19.24
CA SER A 271 9.62 17.00 20.07
C SER A 271 9.63 17.78 21.40
N GLY A 272 9.07 17.21 22.46
CA GLY A 272 9.05 17.86 23.78
C GLY A 272 7.76 17.61 24.56
N PHE A 273 7.47 18.49 25.53
CA PHE A 273 6.20 18.48 26.25
C PHE A 273 5.07 18.62 25.21
N PRO A 274 4.04 17.74 25.20
CA PRO A 274 3.01 17.75 24.16
C PRO A 274 2.10 18.96 24.34
N TRP A 275 2.55 20.12 23.85
CA TRP A 275 1.87 21.40 24.02
C TRP A 275 0.46 21.34 23.47
N SER A 276 0.24 20.64 22.36
CA SER A 276 -1.10 20.37 21.83
C SER A 276 -2.02 19.69 22.86
N ILE A 277 -1.56 18.60 23.49
CA ILE A 277 -2.30 17.88 24.54
C ILE A 277 -2.48 18.75 25.78
N PHE A 278 -1.44 19.46 26.21
CA PHE A 278 -1.48 20.34 27.38
C PHE A 278 -2.45 21.51 27.19
N VAL A 279 -2.46 22.14 26.02
CA VAL A 279 -3.38 23.23 25.67
C VAL A 279 -4.82 22.69 25.58
N MET A 280 -5.05 21.53 24.95
CA MET A 280 -6.37 20.90 24.90
C MET A 280 -6.89 20.55 26.30
N THR A 281 -6.08 19.90 27.14
CA THR A 281 -6.46 19.53 28.51
C THR A 281 -6.68 20.77 29.37
N THR A 282 -5.82 21.79 29.27
CA THR A 282 -5.99 23.06 30.00
C THR A 282 -7.27 23.77 29.56
N ALA A 283 -7.59 23.79 28.26
CA ALA A 283 -8.82 24.38 27.75
C ALA A 283 -10.07 23.63 28.23
N ILE A 284 -10.05 22.28 28.23
CA ILE A 284 -11.15 21.46 28.75
C ILE A 284 -11.34 21.69 30.26
N VAL A 285 -10.25 21.68 31.03
CA VAL A 285 -10.29 21.92 32.48
C VAL A 285 -10.78 23.34 32.78
N ALA A 286 -10.32 24.34 32.04
CA ALA A 286 -10.79 25.72 32.17
C ALA A 286 -12.28 25.85 31.83
N GLY A 287 -12.74 25.19 30.76
CA GLY A 287 -14.15 25.15 30.36
C GLY A 287 -15.04 24.49 31.42
N LEU A 288 -14.62 23.34 31.96
CA LEU A 288 -15.31 22.66 33.06
C LEU A 288 -15.30 23.51 34.34
N GLY A 289 -14.22 24.21 34.63
CA GLY A 289 -14.13 25.15 35.75
C GLY A 289 -15.07 26.35 35.62
N LEU A 290 -15.19 26.92 34.42
CA LEU A 290 -16.16 27.98 34.12
C LEU A 290 -17.60 27.50 34.26
N LEU A 291 -17.91 26.29 33.78
CA LEU A 291 -19.23 25.67 33.97
C LEU A 291 -19.53 25.40 35.45
N ALA A 292 -18.59 24.84 36.21
CA ALA A 292 -18.77 24.57 37.62
C ALA A 292 -18.99 25.87 38.42
N SER A 293 -18.21 26.91 38.12
CA SER A 293 -18.33 28.22 38.79
C SER A 293 -19.63 28.94 38.46
N THR A 294 -20.10 28.90 37.20
CA THR A 294 -21.41 29.46 36.82
C THR A 294 -22.55 28.73 37.53
N VAL A 295 -22.55 27.39 37.56
CA VAL A 295 -23.56 26.61 38.29
C VAL A 295 -23.55 26.90 39.80
N LEU A 296 -22.38 27.06 40.41
CA LEU A 296 -22.27 27.39 41.83
C LEU A 296 -22.76 28.82 42.13
N LEU A 297 -22.41 29.79 41.29
CA LEU A 297 -22.90 31.17 41.42
C LEU A 297 -24.41 31.24 41.25
N GLU A 298 -24.96 30.55 40.24
CA GLU A 298 -26.40 30.51 39.99
C GLU A 298 -27.15 29.89 41.18
N ARG A 299 -26.66 28.77 41.72
CA ARG A 299 -27.22 28.18 42.96
C ARG A 299 -27.17 29.14 44.14
N ARG A 300 -26.10 29.94 44.27
CA ARG A 300 -25.95 30.92 45.36
C ARG A 300 -26.90 32.10 45.19
N PHE A 301 -27.08 32.61 43.98
CA PHE A 301 -28.05 33.66 43.65
C PHE A 301 -29.50 33.20 43.85
N GLN A 302 -29.85 31.98 43.42
CA GLN A 302 -31.18 31.43 43.64
C GLN A 302 -31.51 31.25 45.13
N ARG A 303 -30.54 30.83 45.96
CA ARG A 303 -30.70 30.79 47.43
C ARG A 303 -30.90 32.17 48.03
N ALA A 304 -30.06 33.15 47.66
CA ALA A 304 -30.20 34.52 48.13
C ALA A 304 -31.55 35.16 47.75
N GLN A 305 -32.06 34.89 46.55
CA GLN A 305 -33.39 35.35 46.13
C GLN A 305 -34.53 34.68 46.92
N LYS A 306 -34.42 33.39 47.24
CA LYS A 306 -35.39 32.69 48.09
C LYS A 306 -35.42 33.28 49.50
N ASP A 307 -34.26 33.56 50.09
CA ASP A 307 -34.16 34.18 51.43
C ASP A 307 -34.75 35.59 51.45
N THR A 308 -34.54 36.37 50.38
CA THR A 308 -35.09 37.72 50.26
C THR A 308 -36.61 37.71 50.08
N LYS A 309 -37.17 36.75 49.33
CA LYS A 309 -38.63 36.58 49.19
C LYS A 309 -39.27 36.09 50.49
N ALA A 310 -38.64 35.16 51.21
CA ALA A 310 -39.13 34.67 52.51
C ALA A 310 -39.16 35.76 53.60
N LYS A 311 -38.21 36.71 53.55
CA LYS A 311 -38.19 37.86 54.46
C LYS A 311 -39.29 38.88 54.16
N LYS A 312 -39.71 38.99 52.90
CA LYS A 312 -40.75 39.94 52.45
C LYS A 312 -42.17 39.43 52.69
N SER A 313 -42.39 38.12 52.87
CA SER A 313 -43.71 37.54 53.20
C SER A 313 -43.99 37.45 54.71
N ARG A 314 -43.05 37.90 55.56
CA ARG A 314 -43.17 37.93 57.04
C ARG A 314 -43.38 39.35 57.60
N ARG A 315 -43.59 40.33 56.72
CA ARG A 315 -44.07 41.68 57.04
C ARG A 315 -45.44 41.84 56.42
#